data_AF-A0AAW4GCV1-F1
#
_entry.id   AF-A0AAW4GCV1-F1
#
_cell.length_a   1.000
_cell.length_b   1.000
_cell.length_c   1.000
_cell.angle_alpha   90.00
_cell.angle_beta   90.00
_cell.angle_gamma   90.00
#
_symmetry.space_group_name_H-M   'P 1'
#
loop_
_entity.id
_entity.type
_entity.pdbx_description
1 polymer ?
#
loop_
_entity_poly.entity_id
_entity_poly.type
_entity_poly.pdbx_seq_one_letter_code
_entity_poly.pdbx_strand_id
1 'polypeptide(L)'
;MAAPSRKRCAGQARNRKAHTANPKHRRKVGTIACVQTVGIARSVGKVMDPATGAEYSVDIGIDGGVQITSGATGRRWTAAWDELIDLAIAAGIDRGAD
;
A
#
# COMPACT_ATOMS: atom_id res chain seq x y z
N MET A 1 -31.62 2.81 -18.54
CA MET A 1 -31.45 1.65 -17.65
C MET A 1 -32.24 1.90 -16.37
N ALA A 2 -33.19 1.03 -16.02
CA ALA A 2 -34.02 1.19 -14.82
C ALA A 2 -33.28 0.74 -13.56
N ALA A 3 -33.31 1.55 -12.49
CA ALA A 3 -32.66 1.22 -11.23
C ALA A 3 -33.33 0.01 -10.55
N PRO A 4 -32.56 -0.94 -10.00
CA PRO A 4 -33.12 -2.12 -9.35
C PRO A 4 -33.91 -1.74 -8.08
N SER A 5 -34.99 -2.48 -7.82
CA SER A 5 -35.87 -2.22 -6.67
C SER A 5 -35.16 -2.48 -5.33
N ARG A 6 -35.53 -1.70 -4.30
CA ARG A 6 -34.95 -1.80 -2.95
C ARG A 6 -34.95 -3.22 -2.37
N LYS A 7 -35.97 -4.02 -2.69
CA LYS A 7 -36.07 -5.43 -2.26
C LYS A 7 -34.93 -6.28 -2.87
N ARG A 8 -34.58 -6.04 -4.12
CA ARG A 8 -33.50 -6.76 -4.83
C ARG A 8 -32.12 -6.41 -4.24
N CYS A 9 -31.91 -5.14 -3.91
CA CYS A 9 -30.69 -4.68 -3.24
C CYS A 9 -30.53 -5.28 -1.83
N ALA A 10 -31.63 -5.38 -1.07
CA ALA A 10 -31.61 -5.98 0.27
C ALA A 10 -31.36 -7.50 0.25
N GLY A 11 -31.81 -8.20 -0.80
CA GLY A 11 -31.51 -9.62 -1.02
C GLY A 11 -30.04 -9.85 -1.34
N GLN A 12 -29.45 -9.05 -2.24
CA GLN A 12 -28.03 -9.14 -2.58
C GLN A 12 -27.10 -8.86 -1.40
N ALA A 13 -27.44 -7.88 -0.56
CA ALA A 13 -26.66 -7.57 0.64
C ALA A 13 -26.63 -8.74 1.64
N ARG A 14 -27.75 -9.46 1.80
CA ARG A 14 -27.84 -10.63 2.68
C ARG A 14 -27.03 -11.81 2.13
N ASN A 15 -27.12 -12.10 0.85
CA ASN A 15 -26.32 -13.16 0.23
C ASN A 15 -24.82 -12.87 0.33
N ARG A 16 -24.40 -11.61 0.14
CA ARG A 16 -22.99 -11.23 0.27
C ARG A 16 -22.46 -11.47 1.69
N LYS A 17 -23.24 -11.14 2.72
CA LYS A 17 -22.88 -11.41 4.13
C LYS A 17 -22.73 -12.92 4.40
N ALA A 18 -23.61 -13.74 3.85
CA ALA A 18 -23.55 -15.20 3.99
C ALA A 18 -22.29 -15.81 3.34
N HIS A 19 -21.86 -15.29 2.18
CA HIS A 19 -20.67 -15.81 1.48
C HIS A 19 -19.33 -15.36 2.09
N THR A 20 -19.30 -14.25 2.83
CA THR A 20 -18.05 -13.75 3.47
C THR A 20 -17.72 -14.41 4.81
N ALA A 21 -18.56 -15.29 5.32
CA ALA A 21 -18.43 -15.85 6.67
C ALA A 21 -17.57 -17.13 6.77
N ASN A 22 -16.95 -17.61 5.68
CA ASN A 22 -16.14 -18.83 5.73
C ASN A 22 -14.68 -18.53 6.19
N PRO A 23 -14.27 -18.84 7.42
CA PRO A 23 -12.97 -18.40 7.96
C PRO A 23 -11.82 -19.36 7.59
N LYS A 24 -12.12 -20.52 7.00
CA LYS A 24 -11.18 -21.65 6.85
C LYS A 24 -10.03 -21.44 5.83
N HIS A 25 -10.04 -20.35 5.06
CA HIS A 25 -9.03 -20.08 4.01
C HIS A 25 -8.27 -18.75 4.15
N ARG A 26 -8.35 -18.05 5.28
CA ARG A 26 -7.54 -16.83 5.48
C ARG A 26 -6.13 -17.19 5.92
N ARG A 27 -5.22 -17.39 4.96
CA ARG A 27 -3.77 -17.26 5.22
C ARG A 27 -3.50 -15.83 5.70
N LYS A 28 -2.77 -15.67 6.80
CA LYS A 28 -2.28 -14.37 7.26
C LYS A 28 -1.23 -13.87 6.26
N VAL A 29 -1.66 -13.08 5.28
CA VAL A 29 -0.78 -12.14 4.60
C VAL A 29 -0.73 -10.91 5.50
N GLY A 30 0.45 -10.35 5.73
CA GLY A 30 0.71 -9.30 6.72
C GLY A 30 -0.34 -8.18 6.77
N THR A 31 -0.48 -7.57 7.93
CA THR A 31 -1.47 -6.51 8.18
C THR A 31 -1.18 -5.28 7.32
N ILE A 32 -1.98 -5.05 6.29
CA ILE A 32 -2.03 -3.75 5.60
C ILE A 32 -2.84 -2.81 6.50
N ALA A 33 -2.14 -2.02 7.31
CA ALA A 33 -2.76 -0.94 8.07
C ALA A 33 -3.02 0.24 7.12
N CYS A 34 -4.29 0.50 6.81
CA CYS A 34 -4.69 1.75 6.14
C CYS A 34 -4.53 2.89 7.16
N VAL A 35 -3.47 3.68 7.03
CA VAL A 35 -3.30 4.92 7.80
C VAL A 35 -4.07 6.02 7.11
N GLN A 36 -4.89 6.74 7.87
CA GLN A 36 -5.76 7.80 7.38
C GLN A 36 -4.97 8.88 6.66
N THR A 37 -5.45 9.20 5.46
CA THR A 37 -5.01 10.30 4.60
C THR A 37 -5.20 11.62 5.32
N VAL A 38 -4.12 12.18 5.87
CA VAL A 38 -4.05 13.63 6.10
C VAL A 38 -3.53 14.20 4.79
N GLY A 39 -4.42 14.88 4.06
CA GLY A 39 -4.21 15.31 2.68
C GLY A 39 -2.87 16.03 2.48
N ILE A 40 -2.31 15.88 1.27
CA ILE A 40 -0.99 16.22 0.69
C ILE A 40 -0.01 15.06 0.40
N ALA A 41 -0.22 13.85 0.92
CA ALA A 41 0.51 12.66 0.46
C ALA A 41 -0.37 11.40 0.48
N ARG A 42 -0.25 10.56 -0.56
CA ARG A 42 -0.85 9.23 -0.61
C ARG A 42 0.15 8.25 -0.01
N SER A 43 -0.19 7.66 1.13
CA SER A 43 0.65 6.62 1.71
C SER A 43 0.68 5.40 0.80
N VAL A 44 1.89 5.00 0.39
CA VAL A 44 2.12 3.88 -0.53
C VAL A 44 2.24 2.60 0.26
N GLY A 45 2.97 2.63 1.37
CA GLY A 45 3.13 1.47 2.22
C GLY A 45 4.24 1.63 3.26
N LYS A 46 4.40 0.57 4.02
CA LYS A 46 5.44 0.42 5.04
C LYS A 46 6.29 -0.80 4.69
N VAL A 47 7.59 -0.66 4.80
CA VAL A 47 8.57 -1.71 4.54
C VAL A 47 9.40 -1.91 5.81
N MET A 48 9.66 -3.15 6.17
CA MET A 48 10.57 -3.49 7.25
C MET A 48 11.88 -3.94 6.64
N ASP A 49 12.99 -3.31 7.04
CA ASP A 49 14.32 -3.78 6.67
C ASP A 49 14.59 -5.12 7.41
N PRO A 50 14.79 -6.23 6.70
CA PRO A 50 15.03 -7.53 7.32
C PRO A 50 16.38 -7.62 8.04
N ALA A 51 17.37 -6.78 7.68
CA ALA A 51 18.68 -6.81 8.30
C ALA A 51 18.72 -6.08 9.65
N THR A 52 17.99 -4.96 9.75
CA THR A 52 18.01 -4.10 10.94
C THR A 52 16.72 -4.14 11.75
N GLY A 53 15.64 -4.68 11.19
CA GLY A 53 14.29 -4.62 11.75
C GLY A 53 13.66 -3.22 11.69
N ALA A 54 14.33 -2.25 11.06
CA ALA A 54 13.84 -0.87 10.99
C ALA A 54 12.63 -0.77 10.06
N GLU A 55 11.57 -0.09 10.52
CA GLU A 55 10.42 0.25 9.69
C GLU A 55 10.72 1.50 8.86
N TYR A 56 10.31 1.51 7.60
CA TYR A 56 10.33 2.66 6.71
C TYR A 56 8.93 2.87 6.15
N SER A 57 8.41 4.10 6.22
CA SER A 57 7.19 4.48 5.50
C SER A 57 7.53 5.19 4.20
N VAL A 58 6.79 4.88 3.14
CA VAL A 58 6.93 5.50 1.84
C VAL A 58 5.59 6.13 1.45
N ASP A 59 5.63 7.41 1.15
CA ASP A 59 4.48 8.23 0.81
C ASP A 59 4.75 8.97 -0.52
N ILE A 60 3.75 9.11 -1.38
CA ILE A 60 3.85 9.90 -2.62
C ILE A 60 3.14 11.24 -2.40
N GLY A 61 3.89 12.33 -2.52
CA GLY A 61 3.38 13.70 -2.47
C GLY A 61 2.58 14.08 -3.72
N ILE A 62 1.78 15.16 -3.62
CA ILE A 62 1.00 15.69 -4.76
C ILE A 62 1.90 16.22 -5.88
N ASP A 63 3.08 16.71 -5.54
CA ASP A 63 4.15 17.10 -6.46
C ASP A 63 4.78 15.91 -7.21
N GLY A 64 4.35 14.68 -6.86
CA GLY A 64 4.91 13.44 -7.38
C GLY A 64 6.17 13.01 -6.64
N GLY A 65 6.68 13.77 -5.67
CA GLY A 65 7.88 13.40 -4.92
C GLY A 65 7.64 12.17 -4.03
N VAL A 66 8.65 11.31 -3.91
CA VAL A 66 8.59 10.16 -2.99
C VAL A 66 9.19 10.58 -1.66
N GLN A 67 8.40 10.54 -0.60
CA GLN A 67 8.86 10.83 0.75
C GLN A 67 9.07 9.52 1.51
N ILE A 68 10.26 9.38 2.10
CA ILE A 68 10.64 8.21 2.88
C ILE A 68 10.87 8.66 4.33
N THR A 69 10.25 7.97 5.29
CA THR A 69 10.47 8.20 6.73
C THR A 69 11.03 6.93 7.36
N SER A 70 12.19 7.04 8.03
CA SER A 70 12.75 5.97 8.85
C SER A 70 12.11 5.98 10.23
N GLY A 71 11.43 4.90 10.60
CA GLY A 71 10.86 4.70 11.93
C GLY A 71 11.93 4.53 13.01
N ALA A 72 13.12 4.02 12.66
CA ALA A 72 14.22 3.84 13.60
C ALA A 72 14.89 5.17 14.02
N THR A 73 15.03 6.11 13.09
CA THR A 73 15.74 7.39 13.34
C THR A 73 14.82 8.61 13.39
N GLY A 74 13.55 8.45 13.00
CA GLY A 74 12.61 9.55 12.80
C GLY A 74 12.97 10.47 11.62
N ARG A 75 14.06 10.18 10.88
CA ARG A 75 14.48 10.99 9.75
C ARG A 75 13.52 10.82 8.59
N ARG A 76 13.30 11.93 7.89
CA ARG A 76 12.47 12.02 6.70
C ARG A 76 13.23 12.72 5.60
N TRP A 77 13.16 12.18 4.40
CA TRP A 77 13.75 12.77 3.21
C TRP A 77 12.86 12.55 1.99
N THR A 78 13.06 13.39 0.99
CA THR A 78 12.42 13.25 -0.32
C THR A 78 13.44 12.61 -1.26
N ALA A 79 13.03 11.60 -2.00
CA ALA A 79 13.77 11.02 -3.10
C ALA A 79 13.07 11.42 -4.40
N ALA A 80 13.85 11.94 -5.35
CA ALA A 80 13.36 12.23 -6.68
C ALA A 80 13.25 10.93 -7.50
N TRP A 81 12.47 10.96 -8.58
CA TRP A 81 12.23 9.74 -9.40
C TRP A 81 13.49 9.23 -10.10
N ASP A 82 14.32 10.14 -10.59
CA ASP A 82 15.63 9.86 -11.17
C ASP A 82 16.56 9.18 -10.14
N GLU A 83 16.61 9.69 -8.91
CA GLU A 83 17.40 9.07 -7.83
C GLU A 83 16.91 7.64 -7.53
N LEU A 84 15.60 7.39 -7.55
CA LEU A 84 15.05 6.04 -7.35
C LEU A 84 15.37 5.10 -8.51
N ILE A 85 15.37 5.61 -9.75
CA ILE A 85 15.78 4.85 -10.94
C ILE A 85 17.27 4.50 -10.84
N ASP A 86 18.11 5.47 -10.49
CA ASP A 86 19.56 5.26 -10.31
C ASP A 86 19.84 4.22 -9.22
N LEU A 87 19.11 4.27 -8.10
CA LEU A 87 19.19 3.25 -7.05
C LEU A 87 18.77 1.86 -7.54
N ALA A 88 17.72 1.77 -8.36
CA ALA A 88 17.28 0.49 -8.93
C ALA A 88 18.31 -0.09 -9.91
N ILE A 89 18.93 0.75 -10.74
CA ILE A 89 20.01 0.36 -11.65
C ILE A 89 21.23 -0.09 -10.85
N ALA A 90 21.65 0.69 -9.84
CA ALA A 90 22.79 0.37 -8.99
C ALA A 90 22.57 -0.95 -8.21
N ALA A 91 21.34 -1.20 -7.76
CA ALA A 91 20.92 -2.45 -7.14
C ALA A 91 20.83 -3.62 -8.15
N GLY A 92 20.95 -3.37 -9.45
CA GLY A 92 20.85 -4.38 -10.50
C GLY A 92 19.42 -4.88 -10.77
N ILE A 93 18.40 -4.13 -10.31
CA ILE A 93 16.98 -4.45 -10.55
C ILE A 93 16.63 -4.16 -12.01
N ASP A 94 17.12 -3.04 -12.55
CA ASP A 94 16.96 -2.65 -13.96
C ASP A 94 18.14 -3.15 -14.81
N ARG A 95 18.47 -4.44 -14.68
CA ARG A 95 19.26 -5.14 -15.68
C ARG A 95 18.27 -5.96 -16.49
N GLY A 96 18.06 -5.57 -17.74
CA GLY A 96 17.33 -6.38 -18.70
C GLY A 96 17.76 -7.83 -18.55
N ALA A 97 16.77 -8.72 -18.43
CA ALA A 97 16.98 -10.15 -18.29
C ALA A 97 18.12 -10.62 -19.21
N ASP A 98 19.18 -11.15 -18.61
CA ASP A 98 20.06 -12.08 -19.31
C ASP A 98 19.28 -13.36 -19.64
#